data_AF-A0AAJ0TEE3-F1
#
_entry.id   AF-A0AAJ0TEE3-F1
#
_cell.length_a   1.000
_cell.length_b   1.000
_cell.length_c   1.000
_cell.angle_alpha   90.00
_cell.angle_beta   90.00
_cell.angle_gamma   90.00
#
_symmetry.space_group_name_H-M   'P 1'
#
loop_
_entity.id
_entity.type
_entity.pdbx_description
1 polymer ?
#
loop_
_entity_poly.entity_id
_entity_poly.type
_entity_poly.pdbx_seq_one_letter_code
_entity_poly.pdbx_strand_id
1 'polypeptide(L)'
;MDKKIPSKENLIETVKQVLSSRLKVNSQEELARLVLKRLRRENKDYAVSPLRAKRIALSIPEIEVKAKTRKAVKLQKISDCPICHSGIEPLEVKNLAEKRVLVGYQCTGCAYQSDLEAFMPMKYAFLWKEAKL
;
A
#
# COMPACT_ATOMS: atom_id res chain seq x y z
N MET A 1 29.97 -3.08 -7.07
CA MET A 1 29.21 -4.19 -6.48
C MET A 1 27.81 -4.17 -7.05
N ASP A 2 27.47 -5.18 -7.82
CA ASP A 2 26.17 -5.28 -8.48
C ASP A 2 25.10 -5.68 -7.47
N LYS A 3 24.11 -4.80 -7.28
CA LYS A 3 23.01 -5.05 -6.33
C LYS A 3 22.12 -6.16 -6.88
N LYS A 4 21.89 -7.20 -6.08
CA LYS A 4 20.99 -8.29 -6.43
C LYS A 4 19.55 -7.95 -6.05
N ILE A 5 18.61 -8.26 -6.92
CA ILE A 5 17.18 -8.10 -6.65
C ILE A 5 16.65 -9.47 -6.17
N PRO A 6 16.01 -9.55 -4.99
CA PRO A 6 15.40 -10.80 -4.53
C PRO A 6 14.20 -11.18 -5.41
N SER A 7 13.94 -12.48 -5.52
CA SER A 7 12.72 -12.98 -6.17
C SER A 7 11.47 -12.48 -5.46
N LYS A 8 10.33 -12.48 -6.18
CA LYS A 8 9.07 -11.99 -5.62
C LYS A 8 8.63 -12.87 -4.45
N GLU A 9 8.81 -14.18 -4.57
CA GLU A 9 8.43 -15.20 -3.60
C GLU A 9 9.25 -15.06 -2.31
N ASN A 10 10.58 -14.93 -2.42
CA ASN A 10 11.44 -14.70 -1.26
C ASN A 10 11.09 -13.38 -0.55
N LEU A 11 10.80 -12.34 -1.33
CA LEU A 11 10.40 -11.05 -0.76
C LEU A 11 9.04 -11.11 -0.04
N ILE A 12 8.06 -11.85 -0.58
CA ILE A 12 6.77 -12.10 0.09
C ILE A 12 6.99 -12.78 1.43
N GLU A 13 7.74 -13.88 1.44
CA GLU A 13 7.97 -14.67 2.64
C GLU A 13 8.72 -13.84 3.70
N THR A 14 9.74 -13.08 3.29
CA THR A 14 10.46 -12.18 4.19
C THR A 14 9.54 -11.11 4.79
N VAL A 15 8.68 -10.49 3.98
CA VAL A 15 7.73 -9.47 4.46
C VAL A 15 6.75 -10.07 5.46
N LYS A 16 6.21 -11.28 5.19
CA LYS A 16 5.36 -12.01 6.13
C LYS A 16 6.06 -12.23 7.45
N GLN A 17 7.28 -12.76 7.43
CA GLN A 17 8.06 -13.02 8.64
C GLN A 17 8.35 -11.76 9.46
N VAL A 18 8.64 -10.63 8.81
CA VAL A 18 8.88 -9.35 9.50
C VAL A 18 7.61 -8.87 10.21
N LEU A 19 6.46 -8.91 9.53
CA LEU A 19 5.21 -8.36 10.04
C LEU A 19 4.52 -9.30 11.04
N SER A 20 4.57 -10.62 10.84
CA SER A 20 4.07 -11.58 11.81
C SER A 20 4.81 -11.52 13.15
N SER A 21 6.12 -11.21 13.12
CA SER A 21 6.93 -11.09 14.34
C SER A 21 6.73 -9.75 15.07
N ARG A 22 6.52 -8.65 14.34
CA ARG A 22 6.44 -7.30 14.92
C ARG A 22 5.01 -6.80 15.13
N LEU A 23 4.03 -7.44 14.49
CA LEU A 23 2.61 -7.07 14.42
C LEU A 23 2.33 -5.71 13.75
N LYS A 24 3.24 -4.74 13.86
CA LYS A 24 3.09 -3.38 13.32
C LYS A 24 4.42 -2.77 12.89
N VAL A 25 4.40 -2.07 11.75
CA VAL A 25 5.51 -1.24 11.22
C VAL A 25 4.95 0.10 10.78
N ASN A 26 5.59 1.22 11.12
CA ASN A 26 4.97 2.56 11.04
C ASN A 26 5.39 3.40 9.82
N SER A 27 6.25 2.87 8.94
CA SER A 27 6.62 3.55 7.70
C SER A 27 7.12 2.58 6.61
N GLN A 28 7.15 3.04 5.35
CA GLN A 28 7.68 2.23 4.24
C GLN A 28 9.19 2.04 4.35
N GLU A 29 9.90 3.06 4.83
CA GLU A 29 11.33 3.07 5.07
C GLU A 29 11.69 2.07 6.17
N GLU A 30 10.90 2.05 7.25
CA GLU A 30 11.08 1.08 8.33
C GLU A 30 10.85 -0.35 7.83
N LEU A 31 9.78 -0.59 7.06
CA LEU A 31 9.50 -1.91 6.48
C LEU A 31 10.65 -2.36 5.59
N ALA A 32 11.09 -1.53 4.64
CA ALA A 32 12.19 -1.87 3.74
C ALA A 32 13.50 -2.13 4.50
N ARG A 33 13.82 -1.33 5.52
CA ARG A 33 15.01 -1.54 6.36
C ARG A 33 14.96 -2.89 7.08
N LEU A 34 13.81 -3.26 7.64
CA LEU A 34 13.63 -4.53 8.36
C LEU A 34 13.71 -5.74 7.43
N VAL A 35 13.03 -5.67 6.29
CA VAL A 35 13.07 -6.69 5.23
C VAL A 35 14.50 -6.87 4.71
N LEU A 36 15.18 -5.76 4.42
CA LEU A 36 16.56 -5.77 3.94
C LEU A 36 17.53 -6.34 4.97
N LYS A 37 17.37 -6.01 6.25
CA LYS A 37 18.17 -6.58 7.35
C LYS A 37 18.06 -8.11 7.40
N ARG A 38 16.89 -8.66 7.06
CA ARG A 38 16.66 -10.11 7.03
C ARG A 38 17.25 -10.75 5.77
N LEU A 39 16.93 -10.24 4.59
CA LEU A 39 17.48 -10.72 3.31
C LEU A 39 19.01 -10.74 3.28
N ARG A 40 19.65 -9.71 3.87
CA ARG A 40 21.11 -9.61 3.91
C ARG A 40 21.81 -10.65 4.79
N ARG A 41 21.06 -11.44 5.57
CA ARG A 41 21.61 -12.63 6.23
C ARG A 41 21.89 -13.75 5.23
N GLU A 42 21.14 -13.81 4.13
CA GLU A 42 21.33 -14.78 3.06
C GLU A 42 22.31 -14.25 2.00
N ASN A 43 22.14 -13.00 1.58
CA ASN A 43 23.03 -12.38 0.60
C ASN A 43 23.17 -10.87 0.84
N LYS A 44 24.41 -10.42 1.10
CA LYS A 44 24.74 -9.03 1.44
C LYS A 44 24.43 -8.04 0.32
N ASP A 45 24.40 -8.49 -0.93
CA ASP A 45 24.19 -7.65 -2.12
C ASP A 45 22.71 -7.39 -2.41
N TYR A 46 21.79 -7.98 -1.63
CA TYR A 46 20.37 -7.71 -1.82
C TYR A 46 20.04 -6.23 -1.59
N ALA A 47 19.11 -5.75 -2.43
CA ALA A 47 18.52 -4.42 -2.36
C ALA A 47 17.00 -4.47 -2.54
N VAL A 48 16.29 -3.70 -1.72
CA VAL A 48 14.82 -3.54 -1.79
C VAL A 48 14.49 -2.07 -1.52
N SER A 49 13.71 -1.45 -2.40
CA SER A 49 13.23 -0.08 -2.20
C SER A 49 11.99 -0.05 -1.28
N PRO A 50 11.75 1.06 -0.55
CA PRO A 50 10.50 1.27 0.20
C PRO A 50 9.24 1.02 -0.62
N LEU A 51 9.23 1.51 -1.85
CA LEU A 51 8.11 1.32 -2.79
C LEU A 51 7.88 -0.17 -3.10
N ARG A 52 8.94 -0.95 -3.34
CA ARG A 52 8.82 -2.38 -3.63
C ARG A 52 8.32 -3.15 -2.40
N ALA A 53 8.85 -2.84 -1.21
CA ALA A 53 8.36 -3.43 0.04
C ALA A 53 6.87 -3.12 0.28
N LYS A 54 6.44 -1.87 0.06
CA LYS A 54 5.03 -1.47 0.13
C LYS A 54 4.16 -2.26 -0.85
N ARG A 55 4.56 -2.35 -2.12
CA ARG A 55 3.79 -3.06 -3.16
C ARG A 55 3.62 -4.54 -2.83
N ILE A 56 4.67 -5.18 -2.31
CA ILE A 56 4.59 -6.58 -1.87
C ILE A 56 3.66 -6.70 -0.67
N ALA A 57 3.78 -5.83 0.34
CA ALA A 57 2.87 -5.85 1.49
C ALA A 57 1.39 -5.67 1.09
N LEU A 58 1.09 -4.80 0.12
CA LEU A 58 -0.26 -4.62 -0.42
C LEU A 58 -0.83 -5.88 -1.10
N SER A 59 0.03 -6.75 -1.63
CA SER A 59 -0.38 -7.99 -2.30
C SER A 59 -0.61 -9.18 -1.35
N ILE A 60 -0.34 -9.01 -0.05
CA ILE A 60 -0.41 -10.09 0.93
C ILE A 60 -1.70 -9.93 1.75
N PRO A 61 -2.64 -10.90 1.68
CA PRO A 61 -3.96 -10.77 2.30
C PRO A 61 -3.91 -10.69 3.83
N GLU A 62 -2.90 -11.30 4.46
CA GLU A 62 -2.67 -11.28 5.91
C GLU A 62 -2.14 -9.94 6.43
N ILE A 63 -1.84 -8.99 5.54
CA ILE A 63 -1.32 -7.67 5.91
C ILE A 63 -2.38 -6.62 5.63
N GLU A 64 -2.65 -5.79 6.64
CA GLU A 64 -3.42 -4.56 6.50
C GLU A 64 -2.48 -3.39 6.26
N VAL A 65 -2.68 -2.64 5.17
CA VAL A 65 -1.92 -1.44 4.85
C VAL A 65 -2.79 -0.22 5.11
N LYS A 66 -2.47 0.53 6.16
CA LYS A 66 -3.15 1.80 6.48
C LYS A 66 -2.36 2.96 5.91
N ALA A 67 -2.99 3.75 5.06
CA ALA A 67 -2.44 5.01 4.57
C ALA A 67 -3.04 6.19 5.36
N LYS A 68 -2.20 7.00 5.99
CA LYS A 68 -2.62 8.32 6.49
C LYS A 68 -2.57 9.29 5.33
N THR A 69 -3.73 9.80 4.93
CA THR A 69 -3.87 10.70 3.80
C THR A 69 -4.06 12.15 4.22
N ARG A 70 -3.84 13.08 3.29
CA ARG A 70 -4.19 14.50 3.43
C ARG A 70 -4.92 14.97 2.18
N LYS A 71 -5.92 15.83 2.35
CA LYS A 71 -6.62 16.52 1.25
C LYS A 71 -5.61 17.32 0.43
N ALA A 72 -5.62 17.11 -0.88
CA ALA A 72 -4.86 17.91 -1.82
C ALA A 72 -5.81 18.91 -2.49
N VAL A 73 -5.69 20.19 -2.14
CA VAL A 73 -6.63 21.28 -2.47
C VAL A 73 -6.77 21.57 -3.99
N LYS A 74 -6.07 20.83 -4.88
CA LYS A 74 -6.01 21.13 -6.33
C LYS A 74 -5.94 19.92 -7.27
N LEU A 75 -6.10 18.69 -6.80
CA LEU A 75 -6.10 17.52 -7.67
C LEU A 75 -7.55 17.23 -8.12
N GLN A 76 -7.90 17.70 -9.32
CA GLN A 76 -9.27 17.58 -9.86
C GLN A 76 -9.57 16.23 -10.53
N LYS A 77 -8.53 15.47 -10.93
CA LYS A 77 -8.69 14.12 -11.50
C LYS A 77 -7.51 13.26 -11.13
N ILE A 78 -7.79 12.08 -10.59
CA ILE A 78 -6.80 11.03 -10.37
C ILE A 78 -6.99 9.98 -11.46
N SER A 79 -5.94 9.69 -12.24
CA SER A 79 -5.96 8.60 -13.23
C SER A 79 -5.72 7.23 -12.58
N ASP A 80 -4.87 7.19 -11.56
CA ASP A 80 -4.39 5.96 -10.93
C ASP A 80 -4.37 6.09 -9.41
N CYS A 81 -4.64 4.99 -8.71
CA CYS A 81 -4.67 4.95 -7.26
C CYS A 81 -3.36 5.47 -6.64
N PRO A 82 -3.39 6.48 -5.77
CA PRO A 82 -2.17 7.02 -5.15
C PRO A 82 -1.54 6.04 -4.15
N ILE A 83 -2.27 4.98 -3.76
CA ILE A 83 -1.82 3.95 -2.82
C ILE A 83 -1.13 2.79 -3.55
N CYS A 84 -1.83 2.14 -4.49
CA CYS A 84 -1.36 0.93 -5.16
C CYS A 84 -1.04 1.10 -6.66
N HIS A 85 -1.36 2.25 -7.26
CA HIS A 85 -1.24 2.54 -8.70
C HIS A 85 -2.10 1.66 -9.62
N SER A 86 -3.16 1.03 -9.09
CA SER A 86 -4.20 0.39 -9.90
C SER A 86 -5.16 1.43 -10.45
N GLY A 87 -6.03 1.03 -11.39
CA GLY A 87 -7.08 1.89 -11.91
C GLY A 87 -8.03 2.44 -10.84
N ILE A 88 -8.68 3.55 -11.18
CA ILE A 88 -9.72 4.18 -10.38
C ILE A 88 -11.02 4.21 -11.18
N GLU A 89 -12.13 3.97 -10.49
CA GLU A 89 -13.49 4.09 -11.02
C GLU A 89 -14.25 5.23 -10.33
N PRO A 90 -15.15 5.93 -11.05
CA PRO A 90 -16.03 6.93 -10.46
C PRO A 90 -17.04 6.27 -9.50
N LEU A 91 -17.28 6.92 -8.36
CA LEU A 91 -18.34 6.55 -7.44
C LEU A 91 -19.53 7.48 -7.67
N GLU A 92 -20.65 6.93 -8.13
CA GLU A 92 -21.88 7.66 -8.42
C GLU A 92 -23.01 7.25 -7.47
N VAL A 93 -23.81 8.23 -7.03
CA VAL A 93 -25.03 7.99 -6.25
C VAL A 93 -26.21 8.68 -6.90
N LYS A 94 -27.43 8.22 -6.60
CA LYS A 94 -28.65 8.95 -6.97
C LYS A 94 -28.91 10.06 -5.96
N ASN A 95 -29.15 11.28 -6.45
CA ASN A 95 -29.62 12.37 -5.61
C ASN A 95 -31.15 12.28 -5.38
N LEU A 96 -31.69 13.22 -4.60
CA LEU A 96 -33.14 13.31 -4.32
C LEU A 96 -34.01 13.47 -5.58
N ALA A 97 -33.44 13.89 -6.70
CA ALA A 97 -34.12 14.03 -7.99
C ALA A 97 -33.87 12.83 -8.93
N GLU A 98 -33.44 11.68 -8.38
CA GLU A 98 -33.08 10.45 -9.09
C GLU A 98 -31.95 10.58 -10.13
N LYS A 99 -31.23 11.70 -10.16
CA LYS A 99 -30.10 11.91 -11.06
C LYS A 99 -28.84 11.28 -10.48
N ARG A 100 -28.06 10.58 -11.33
CA ARG A 100 -26.73 10.09 -10.98
C ARG A 100 -25.76 11.27 -10.87
N VAL A 101 -25.09 11.37 -9.73
CA VAL A 101 -24.08 12.39 -9.46
C VAL A 101 -22.79 11.72 -9.00
N LEU A 102 -21.67 12.18 -9.55
CA LEU A 102 -20.33 11.78 -9.11
C LEU A 102 -20.09 12.33 -7.70
N VAL A 103 -19.75 11.46 -6.76
CA VAL A 103 -19.43 11.84 -5.37
C VAL A 103 -17.99 11.55 -5.00
N GLY A 104 -17.27 10.80 -5.83
CA GLY A 104 -15.88 10.49 -5.57
C GLY A 104 -15.32 9.40 -6.48
N TYR A 105 -14.32 8.70 -5.96
CA TYR A 105 -13.52 7.73 -6.70
C TYR A 105 -13.19 6.53 -5.82
N GLN A 106 -13.15 5.33 -6.39
CA GLN A 106 -12.72 4.11 -5.72
C GLN A 106 -11.64 3.39 -6.52
N CYS A 107 -10.69 2.76 -5.83
CA CYS A 107 -9.67 1.95 -6.47
C CYS A 107 -10.17 0.53 -6.79
N THR A 108 -9.79 0.00 -7.94
CA THR A 108 -10.12 -1.39 -8.34
C THR A 108 -9.21 -2.46 -7.74
N GLY A 109 -8.10 -2.07 -7.09
CA GLY A 109 -7.09 -2.99 -6.58
C GLY A 109 -6.83 -2.92 -5.07
N CYS A 110 -7.28 -1.88 -4.38
CA CYS A 110 -7.14 -1.76 -2.92
C CYS A 110 -8.31 -0.98 -2.32
N ALA A 111 -8.38 -0.91 -0.99
CA ALA A 111 -9.44 -0.22 -0.25
C ALA A 111 -9.38 1.33 -0.28
N TYR A 112 -8.67 1.93 -1.24
CA TYR A 112 -8.63 3.39 -1.37
C TYR A 112 -9.95 3.92 -1.94
N GLN A 113 -10.52 4.91 -1.26
CA GLN A 113 -11.65 5.71 -1.73
C GLN A 113 -11.40 7.19 -1.43
N SER A 114 -11.89 8.08 -2.29
CA SER A 114 -11.86 9.53 -2.09
C SER A 114 -13.20 10.16 -2.44
N ASP A 115 -13.42 11.38 -1.93
CA ASP A 115 -14.44 12.28 -2.43
C ASP A 115 -13.98 12.88 -3.77
N LEU A 116 -14.62 13.96 -4.22
CA LEU A 116 -14.23 14.71 -5.42
C LEU A 116 -12.85 15.36 -5.30
N GLU A 117 -12.29 15.45 -4.09
CA GLU A 117 -10.91 15.87 -3.85
C GLU A 117 -9.99 14.65 -3.76
N ALA A 118 -8.76 14.77 -4.27
CA ALA A 118 -7.78 13.70 -4.07
C ALA A 118 -7.20 13.71 -2.67
N PHE A 119 -7.06 12.52 -2.10
CA PHE A 119 -6.34 12.26 -0.86
C PHE A 119 -4.95 11.70 -1.18
N MET A 120 -3.91 12.47 -0.90
CA MET A 120 -2.54 12.01 -1.09
C MET A 120 -2.02 11.29 0.16
N PRO A 121 -1.44 10.09 0.03
CA PRO A 121 -0.86 9.37 1.16
C PRO A 121 0.40 10.08 1.67
N MET A 122 0.40 10.40 2.95
CA MET A 122 1.51 11.04 3.65
C MET A 122 2.38 10.02 4.39
N LYS A 123 1.74 9.04 5.03
CA LYS A 123 2.41 7.99 5.81
C LYS A 123 1.70 6.66 5.66
N TYR A 124 2.43 5.58 5.88
CA TYR A 124 1.91 4.22 5.79
C TYR A 124 2.20 3.48 7.08
N ALA A 125 1.24 2.70 7.55
CA ALA A 125 1.45 1.70 8.58
C ALA A 125 1.05 0.32 8.04
N PHE A 126 1.81 -0.69 8.40
CA PHE A 126 1.62 -2.07 8.02
C PHE A 126 1.30 -2.86 9.27
N LEU A 127 0.16 -3.55 9.29
CA LEU A 127 -0.27 -4.37 10.41
C LEU A 127 -0.43 -5.81 9.96
N TRP A 128 0.03 -6.74 10.79
CA TRP A 128 -0.33 -8.14 10.63
C TRP A 128 -1.77 -8.33 11.10
N LYS A 129 -2.63 -8.87 10.24
CA LYS A 129 -3.97 -9.28 10.64
C LYS A 129 -3.81 -10.53 11.49
N GLU A 130 -3.96 -10.39 12.80
CA GLU A 130 -4.14 -11.59 13.64
C GLU A 130 -5.33 -12.36 13.09
N ALA A 131 -5.15 -13.66 12.87
CA ALA A 131 -6.28 -14.53 12.61
C ALA A 131 -7.20 -14.40 13.83
N LYS A 132 -8.44 -13.93 13.62
CA LYS A 132 -9.49 -14.17 14.60
C LYS A 132 -9.60 -15.69 14.70
N LEU A 133 -9.11 -16.26 15.80
CA LEU A 133 -9.46 -17.60 16.26
C LEU A 133 -10.97 -17.70 16.42
#